data_AF-A0A2R7SZ36-F1
#
_entry.id   AF-A0A2R7SZ36-F1
#
_cell.length_a   1.000
_cell.length_b   1.000
_cell.length_c   1.000
_cell.angle_alpha   90.00
_cell.angle_beta   90.00
_cell.angle_gamma   90.00
#
_symmetry.space_group_name_H-M   'P 1'
#
loop_
_entity.id
_entity.type
_entity.pdbx_description
1 polymer ?
#
loop_
_entity_poly.entity_id
_entity_poly.type
_entity_poly.pdbx_seq_one_letter_code
_entity_poly.pdbx_strand_id
1 'polypeptide(L)'
;MSTLIQINVTNNSQILQNFFFFQEPAAYTGGSQVYSNSLLSTPLLPFSQSGSVYTFLLKLQYYAAVQQQVAPPVVGQPSGYTSSIQPIGLTPAPGGTPTSNCTTMSTTPLGLTPPQTVNGVQPGAFRIVSPVYDPIKQQYNGGAGAQLGTGAVVLSSFVTVQPNSNLDCQPVLKFYVATGSYQSGTVMNFTSSSAGAALCDATDGYTTFNVSYNLDGTWSVTPSVQRLKLARNAAGQVTMDSVRLNADIKNEAGTAVICRGHAASFNPPVVIDNLTNAQVLHLHSEYQVGPTGGPYTGRMCTGLNAAGA
;
A
#
# COMPACT_ATOMS: atom_id res chain seq x y z
N MET A 1 -3.19 -18.75 -2.49
CA MET A 1 -3.61 -17.64 -3.37
C MET A 1 -2.86 -16.39 -2.95
N SER A 2 -2.28 -15.62 -3.87
CA SER A 2 -1.63 -14.35 -3.55
C SER A 2 -2.67 -13.25 -3.41
N THR A 3 -2.66 -12.52 -2.31
CA THR A 3 -3.47 -11.31 -2.12
C THR A 3 -3.02 -10.21 -3.10
N LEU A 4 -3.98 -9.48 -3.68
CA LEU A 4 -3.72 -8.38 -4.61
C LEU A 4 -4.28 -7.08 -4.03
N ILE A 5 -3.52 -5.99 -4.14
CA ILE A 5 -4.05 -4.63 -4.09
C ILE A 5 -4.64 -4.31 -5.46
N GLN A 6 -5.90 -3.90 -5.46
CA GLN A 6 -6.66 -3.52 -6.63
C GLN A 6 -7.11 -2.07 -6.49
N ILE A 7 -6.75 -1.22 -7.44
CA ILE A 7 -7.20 0.17 -7.50
C ILE A 7 -7.89 0.37 -8.84
N ASN A 8 -9.21 0.58 -8.79
CA ASN A 8 -10.03 0.87 -9.97
C ASN A 8 -10.16 2.39 -10.10
N VAL A 9 -9.68 2.96 -11.20
CA VAL A 9 -9.65 4.39 -11.44
C VAL A 9 -10.64 4.76 -12.54
N THR A 10 -11.45 5.77 -12.28
CA THR A 10 -12.40 6.36 -13.22
C THR A 10 -12.10 7.85 -13.39
N ASN A 11 -12.11 8.31 -14.64
CA ASN A 11 -11.96 9.72 -14.98
C ASN A 11 -13.35 10.35 -15.22
N ASN A 12 -13.86 11.13 -14.27
CA ASN A 12 -15.12 11.86 -14.42
C ASN A 12 -14.93 13.31 -14.91
N SER A 13 -13.69 13.70 -15.22
CA SER A 13 -13.43 15.00 -15.87
C SER A 13 -13.88 14.99 -17.34
N GLN A 14 -13.84 16.15 -17.99
CA GLN A 14 -14.25 16.30 -19.39
C GLN A 14 -13.14 16.02 -20.42
N ILE A 15 -11.91 15.81 -19.96
CA ILE A 15 -10.74 15.65 -20.83
C ILE A 15 -10.00 14.34 -20.55
N LEU A 16 -9.23 13.88 -21.54
CA LEU A 16 -8.26 12.80 -21.34
C LEU A 16 -7.31 13.19 -20.19
N GLN A 17 -7.15 12.30 -19.23
CA GLN A 17 -6.17 12.46 -18.16
C GLN A 17 -5.13 11.35 -18.20
N ASN A 18 -3.90 11.70 -17.86
CA ASN A 18 -2.85 10.72 -17.60
C ASN A 18 -2.78 10.48 -16.11
N PHE A 19 -2.91 9.22 -15.69
CA PHE A 19 -2.80 8.82 -14.29
C PHE A 19 -1.50 8.06 -14.08
N PHE A 20 -0.87 8.29 -12.94
CA PHE A 20 0.26 7.47 -12.50
C PHE A 20 0.08 7.03 -11.05
N PHE A 21 0.67 5.87 -10.75
CA PHE A 21 0.50 5.15 -9.50
C PHE A 21 1.83 5.09 -8.78
N PHE A 22 1.83 5.30 -7.48
CA PHE A 22 3.04 5.22 -6.66
C PHE A 22 2.70 4.79 -5.24
N GLN A 23 3.72 4.41 -4.49
CA GLN A 23 3.59 3.98 -3.11
C GLN A 23 4.20 5.04 -2.20
N GLU A 24 3.67 5.16 -0.99
CA GLU A 24 4.36 5.86 0.10
C GLU A 24 5.81 5.34 0.21
N PRO A 25 6.81 6.22 0.28
CA PRO A 25 8.18 5.81 0.46
C PRO A 25 8.34 4.98 1.74
N ALA A 26 9.12 3.90 1.65
CA ALA A 26 9.50 3.16 2.84
C ALA A 26 10.39 4.02 3.76
N ALA A 27 10.36 3.72 5.06
CA ALA A 27 11.34 4.28 5.98
C ALA A 27 12.65 3.47 5.88
N TYR A 28 13.76 4.17 5.73
CA TYR A 28 15.08 3.57 5.52
C TYR A 28 16.02 3.87 6.68
N THR A 29 16.82 2.88 7.06
CA THR A 29 18.01 3.06 7.91
C THR A 29 19.23 2.57 7.13
N GLY A 30 20.29 3.40 7.06
CA GLY A 30 21.51 3.10 6.28
C GLY A 30 21.58 3.79 4.90
N GLY A 31 20.64 4.68 4.57
CA GLY A 31 20.65 5.50 3.35
C GLY A 31 20.55 6.99 3.64
N SER A 32 20.91 7.84 2.67
CA SER A 32 20.90 9.31 2.83
C SER A 32 19.58 9.93 2.36
N GLN A 33 19.28 9.77 1.07
CA GLN A 33 18.12 10.36 0.41
C GLN A 33 17.22 9.26 -0.12
N VAL A 34 15.93 9.35 0.24
CA VAL A 34 14.89 8.46 -0.25
C VAL A 34 14.33 9.01 -1.56
N TYR A 35 14.30 8.16 -2.57
CA TYR A 35 13.67 8.42 -3.86
C TYR A 35 12.46 7.51 -4.03
N SER A 36 11.52 7.95 -4.85
CA SER A 36 10.34 7.17 -5.23
C SER A 36 10.27 7.08 -6.74
N ASN A 37 9.80 5.96 -7.27
CA ASN A 37 9.43 5.87 -8.67
C ASN A 37 7.92 5.81 -8.83
N SER A 38 7.47 6.28 -10.00
CA SER A 38 6.16 5.87 -10.51
C SER A 38 6.19 4.36 -10.81
N LEU A 39 5.18 3.65 -10.33
CA LEU A 39 5.00 2.22 -10.58
C LEU A 39 4.42 1.96 -11.96
N LEU A 40 3.52 2.85 -12.41
CA LEU A 40 2.77 2.69 -13.63
C LEU A 40 2.20 4.06 -14.05
N SER A 41 2.07 4.27 -15.36
CA SER A 41 1.27 5.36 -15.93
C SER A 41 0.30 4.85 -16.99
N THR A 42 -0.86 5.48 -17.10
CA THR A 42 -1.87 5.14 -18.12
C THR A 42 -2.73 6.35 -18.48
N PRO A 43 -3.00 6.61 -19.78
CA PRO A 43 -4.01 7.55 -20.20
C PRO A 43 -5.42 6.96 -20.02
N LEU A 44 -6.39 7.77 -19.60
CA LEU A 44 -7.78 7.37 -19.45
C LEU A 44 -8.71 8.48 -19.95
N LEU A 45 -9.56 8.13 -20.92
CA LEU A 45 -10.62 9.01 -21.42
C LEU A 45 -11.71 9.26 -20.37
N PRO A 46 -12.47 10.35 -20.48
CA PRO A 46 -13.68 10.57 -19.67
C PRO A 46 -14.62 9.37 -19.69
N PHE A 47 -15.08 8.95 -18.52
CA PHE A 47 -15.99 7.83 -18.37
C PHE A 47 -17.30 8.04 -19.13
N SER A 48 -17.79 9.28 -19.20
CA SER A 48 -18.98 9.64 -19.99
C SER A 48 -18.80 9.45 -21.50
N GLN A 49 -17.56 9.40 -21.99
CA GLN A 49 -17.25 9.21 -23.41
C GLN A 49 -16.93 7.75 -23.75
N SER A 50 -16.27 7.01 -22.87
CA SER A 50 -15.75 5.67 -23.18
C SER A 50 -16.22 4.55 -22.26
N GLY A 51 -16.87 4.86 -21.13
CA GLY A 51 -17.21 3.90 -20.08
C GLY A 51 -15.99 3.21 -19.45
N SER A 52 -14.78 3.74 -19.68
CA SER A 52 -13.54 3.05 -19.29
C SER A 52 -13.22 3.20 -17.81
N VAL A 53 -12.84 2.08 -17.19
CA VAL A 53 -12.26 2.03 -15.85
C VAL A 53 -10.91 1.36 -15.97
N TYR A 54 -9.87 1.96 -15.39
CA TYR A 54 -8.55 1.34 -15.35
C TYR A 54 -8.36 0.59 -14.03
N THR A 55 -7.93 -0.67 -14.08
CA THR A 55 -7.64 -1.46 -12.88
C THR A 55 -6.14 -1.66 -12.72
N PHE A 56 -5.56 -1.00 -11.73
CA PHE A 56 -4.20 -1.25 -11.26
C PHE A 56 -4.20 -2.45 -10.31
N LEU A 57 -3.31 -3.41 -10.56
CA LEU A 57 -3.13 -4.61 -9.74
C LEU A 57 -1.67 -4.71 -9.28
N LEU A 58 -1.49 -4.89 -7.97
CA LEU A 58 -0.19 -5.14 -7.36
C LEU A 58 -0.29 -6.32 -6.40
N LYS A 59 0.66 -7.24 -6.44
CA LYS A 59 0.74 -8.31 -5.44
C LYS A 59 1.03 -7.72 -4.07
N LEU A 60 0.21 -8.06 -3.07
CA LEU A 60 0.47 -7.73 -1.66
C LEU A 60 1.54 -8.69 -1.13
N GLN A 61 2.77 -8.45 -1.56
CA GLN A 61 3.98 -9.16 -1.19
C GLN A 61 5.08 -8.13 -1.04
N TYR A 62 5.81 -8.19 0.07
CA TYR A 62 7.00 -7.35 0.23
C TYR A 62 8.13 -7.92 -0.62
N TYR A 63 8.83 -7.03 -1.31
CA TYR A 63 9.96 -7.38 -2.11
C TYR A 63 11.16 -6.52 -1.74
N ALA A 64 12.29 -7.17 -1.51
CA ALA A 64 13.59 -6.51 -1.55
C ALA A 64 14.02 -6.42 -3.00
N ALA A 65 14.43 -5.24 -3.46
CA ALA A 65 14.95 -5.07 -4.81
C ALA A 65 16.23 -4.24 -4.81
N VAL A 66 17.09 -4.53 -5.77
CA VAL A 66 18.31 -3.77 -6.08
C VAL A 66 18.39 -3.51 -7.57
N GLN A 67 18.99 -2.39 -7.94
CA GLN A 67 19.10 -1.96 -9.32
C GLN A 67 20.47 -1.31 -9.57
N GLN A 68 21.05 -1.58 -10.74
CA GLN A 68 22.25 -0.89 -11.20
C GLN A 68 21.91 0.56 -11.58
N GLN A 69 22.61 1.50 -10.97
CA GLN A 69 22.45 2.93 -11.23
C GLN A 69 23.34 3.33 -12.41
N VAL A 70 22.80 4.02 -13.43
CA VAL A 70 23.60 4.53 -14.56
C VAL A 70 23.91 6.01 -14.45
N ALA A 71 23.02 6.76 -13.82
CA ALA A 71 23.24 8.15 -13.44
C ALA A 71 22.65 8.36 -12.03
N PRO A 72 23.12 9.37 -11.28
CA PRO A 72 22.44 9.83 -10.08
C PRO A 72 20.92 9.94 -10.27
N PRO A 73 20.09 9.48 -9.31
CA PRO A 73 18.64 9.59 -9.43
C PRO A 73 18.20 11.05 -9.57
N VAL A 74 17.53 11.35 -10.68
CA VAL A 74 17.00 12.69 -11.00
C VAL A 74 15.53 12.57 -11.36
N VAL A 75 14.70 13.45 -10.82
CA VAL A 75 13.26 13.47 -11.09
C VAL A 75 12.99 13.53 -12.60
N GLY A 76 12.09 12.67 -13.07
CA GLY A 76 11.71 12.51 -14.48
C GLY A 76 12.61 11.56 -15.27
N GLN A 77 13.72 11.07 -14.70
CA GLN A 77 14.63 10.13 -15.35
C GLN A 77 14.44 8.70 -14.83
N PRO A 78 14.79 7.67 -15.64
CA PRO A 78 14.82 6.29 -15.16
C PRO A 78 15.75 6.13 -13.96
N SER A 79 15.35 5.34 -12.96
CA SER A 79 16.20 5.09 -11.77
C SER A 79 17.38 4.14 -12.02
N GLY A 80 17.33 3.36 -13.10
CA GLY A 80 18.38 2.41 -13.48
C GLY A 80 17.90 1.37 -14.49
N TYR A 81 18.70 0.31 -14.69
CA TYR A 81 18.39 -0.76 -15.67
C TYR A 81 18.32 -2.14 -15.01
N THR A 82 19.44 -2.86 -15.00
CA THR A 82 19.54 -4.23 -14.47
C THR A 82 19.04 -4.25 -13.04
N SER A 83 18.05 -5.10 -12.76
CA SER A 83 17.38 -5.17 -11.47
C SER A 83 17.28 -6.61 -10.99
N SER A 84 17.33 -6.81 -9.67
CA SER A 84 17.08 -8.08 -9.01
C SER A 84 16.06 -7.88 -7.90
N ILE A 85 15.21 -8.89 -7.68
CA ILE A 85 14.12 -8.83 -6.71
C ILE A 85 13.98 -10.17 -5.98
N GLN A 86 13.64 -10.13 -4.69
CA GLN A 86 13.32 -11.31 -3.89
C GLN A 86 12.06 -11.05 -3.05
N PRO A 87 11.08 -11.97 -3.03
CA PRO A 87 9.99 -11.90 -2.06
C PRO A 87 10.56 -12.06 -0.66
N ILE A 88 10.29 -11.12 0.24
CA ILE A 88 10.90 -11.06 1.57
C ILE A 88 9.83 -10.90 2.65
N GLY A 89 10.10 -11.42 3.84
CA GLY A 89 9.29 -11.21 5.03
C GLY A 89 9.70 -9.94 5.78
N LEU A 90 8.78 -9.37 6.56
CA LEU A 90 9.13 -8.32 7.52
C LEU A 90 9.42 -8.93 8.88
N THR A 91 10.39 -8.36 9.58
CA THR A 91 10.69 -8.73 10.96
C THR A 91 9.44 -8.53 11.81
N PRO A 92 9.00 -9.54 12.57
CA PRO A 92 7.80 -9.40 13.40
C PRO A 92 8.05 -8.45 14.59
N ALA A 93 6.96 -7.99 15.21
CA ALA A 93 7.02 -7.41 16.55
C ALA A 93 7.62 -8.41 17.57
N PRO A 94 8.16 -7.95 18.71
CA PRO A 94 8.70 -8.82 19.76
C PRO A 94 7.73 -9.95 20.15
N GLY A 95 8.25 -11.18 20.23
CA GLY A 95 7.44 -12.38 20.51
C GLY A 95 6.70 -12.95 19.30
N GLY A 96 6.80 -12.34 18.11
CA GLY A 96 6.23 -12.89 16.88
C GLY A 96 7.08 -13.98 16.21
N THR A 97 6.48 -14.68 15.25
CA THR A 97 7.11 -15.79 14.52
C THR A 97 8.21 -15.26 13.61
N PRO A 98 9.44 -15.79 13.69
CA PRO A 98 10.53 -15.36 12.82
C PRO A 98 10.17 -15.52 11.34
N THR A 99 10.61 -14.56 10.53
CA THR A 99 10.40 -14.51 9.09
C THR A 99 11.73 -14.40 8.36
N SER A 100 11.78 -14.84 7.11
CA SER A 100 12.94 -14.61 6.24
C SER A 100 13.03 -13.14 5.86
N ASN A 101 13.73 -12.36 6.68
CA ASN A 101 13.73 -10.90 6.70
C ASN A 101 15.03 -10.26 6.16
N CYS A 102 15.99 -11.05 5.68
CA CYS A 102 17.29 -10.55 5.22
C CYS A 102 17.71 -11.20 3.90
N THR A 103 18.21 -10.41 2.95
CA THR A 103 18.80 -10.89 1.70
C THR A 103 20.17 -10.23 1.48
N THR A 104 21.05 -10.91 0.75
CA THR A 104 22.39 -10.41 0.43
C THR A 104 22.48 -10.10 -1.06
N MET A 105 23.00 -8.92 -1.37
CA MET A 105 23.25 -8.46 -2.73
C MET A 105 24.58 -9.01 -3.27
N SER A 106 24.59 -9.37 -4.55
CA SER A 106 25.80 -9.59 -5.36
C SER A 106 25.89 -8.51 -6.45
N THR A 107 27.09 -8.09 -6.80
CA THR A 107 27.35 -7.09 -7.85
C THR A 107 27.77 -7.72 -9.18
N THR A 108 28.11 -9.02 -9.21
CA THR A 108 28.61 -9.70 -10.42
C THR A 108 28.23 -11.20 -10.44
N PRO A 109 27.15 -11.58 -11.16
CA PRO A 109 26.12 -10.69 -11.72
C PRO A 109 25.31 -9.99 -10.61
N LEU A 110 24.62 -8.89 -10.96
CA LEU A 110 23.72 -8.23 -10.03
C LEU A 110 22.62 -9.22 -9.58
N GLY A 111 22.49 -9.43 -8.28
CA GLY A 111 21.56 -10.42 -7.74
C GLY A 111 21.25 -10.22 -6.27
N LEU A 112 20.20 -10.93 -5.81
CA LEU A 112 19.81 -11.05 -4.41
C LEU A 112 19.69 -12.53 -4.05
N THR A 113 20.27 -12.94 -2.93
CA THR A 113 20.11 -14.30 -2.40
C THR A 113 18.66 -14.54 -1.94
N PRO A 114 18.18 -15.80 -1.94
CA PRO A 114 16.95 -16.14 -1.24
C PRO A 114 16.97 -15.61 0.20
N PRO A 115 15.87 -15.00 0.70
CA PRO A 115 15.90 -14.42 2.04
C PRO A 115 16.06 -15.45 3.15
N GLN A 116 16.77 -15.04 4.20
CA GLN A 116 17.05 -15.81 5.40
C GLN A 116 16.60 -15.03 6.64
N THR A 117 16.37 -15.74 7.74
CA THR A 117 16.03 -15.14 9.02
C THR A 117 17.28 -14.63 9.71
N VAL A 118 17.34 -13.34 10.03
CA VAL A 118 18.44 -12.70 10.75
C VAL A 118 17.89 -11.86 11.91
N ASN A 119 18.59 -11.91 13.04
CA ASN A 119 18.28 -11.10 14.22
C ASN A 119 18.83 -9.67 14.10
N GLY A 120 18.24 -8.72 14.84
CA GLY A 120 18.72 -7.33 14.87
C GLY A 120 18.31 -6.49 13.66
N VAL A 121 17.31 -6.93 12.90
CA VAL A 121 16.54 -6.10 11.98
C VAL A 121 15.38 -5.48 12.77
N GLN A 122 15.05 -4.22 12.53
CA GLN A 122 13.95 -3.56 13.23
C GLN A 122 12.58 -4.20 12.90
N PRO A 123 11.64 -4.30 13.86
CA PRO A 123 10.28 -4.73 13.59
C PRO A 123 9.62 -3.95 12.45
N GLY A 124 8.91 -4.64 11.57
CA GLY A 124 8.31 -4.05 10.38
C GLY A 124 9.26 -3.82 9.20
N ALA A 125 10.56 -4.10 9.35
CA ALA A 125 11.53 -3.97 8.27
C ALA A 125 12.09 -5.30 7.78
N PHE A 126 12.63 -5.27 6.57
CA PHE A 126 13.56 -6.26 6.04
C PHE A 126 14.95 -5.62 5.82
N ARG A 127 15.98 -6.45 5.66
CA ARG A 127 17.37 -6.03 5.44
C ARG A 127 17.89 -6.46 4.07
N ILE A 128 18.58 -5.56 3.40
CA ILE A 128 19.47 -5.86 2.26
C ILE A 128 20.90 -5.66 2.74
N VAL A 129 21.72 -6.71 2.66
CA VAL A 129 23.16 -6.65 2.97
C VAL A 129 23.91 -6.39 1.68
N SER A 130 24.66 -5.29 1.62
CA SER A 130 25.49 -4.98 0.46
C SER A 130 26.89 -5.59 0.60
N PRO A 131 27.49 -6.10 -0.49
CA PRO A 131 28.86 -6.57 -0.46
C PRO A 131 29.83 -5.39 -0.42
N VAL A 132 31.11 -5.68 -0.25
CA VAL A 132 32.17 -4.72 -0.57
C VAL A 132 32.16 -4.49 -2.08
N TYR A 133 32.06 -3.24 -2.52
CA TYR A 133 32.19 -2.85 -3.93
C TYR A 133 32.76 -1.43 -4.03
N ASP A 134 33.21 -1.05 -5.23
CA ASP A 134 33.77 0.28 -5.51
C ASP A 134 32.66 1.23 -6.03
N PRO A 135 32.18 2.18 -5.20
CA PRO A 135 31.08 3.07 -5.57
C PRO A 135 31.48 4.13 -6.59
N ILE A 136 32.78 4.32 -6.86
CA ILE A 136 33.26 5.23 -7.90
C ILE A 136 33.07 4.58 -9.28
N LYS A 137 33.26 3.25 -9.36
CA LYS A 137 33.07 2.50 -10.61
C LYS A 137 31.61 2.23 -10.90
N GLN A 138 30.83 1.89 -9.87
CA GLN A 138 29.43 1.52 -10.06
C GLN A 138 28.65 1.77 -8.77
N GLN A 139 27.55 2.51 -8.89
CA GLN A 139 26.59 2.71 -7.79
C GLN A 139 25.37 1.79 -7.96
N TYR A 140 24.68 1.52 -6.86
CA TYR A 140 23.49 0.69 -6.86
C TYR A 140 22.39 1.34 -6.04
N ASN A 141 21.16 1.20 -6.52
CA ASN A 141 19.95 1.55 -5.80
C ASN A 141 19.39 0.30 -5.11
N GLY A 142 18.82 0.46 -3.94
CA GLY A 142 18.25 -0.64 -3.17
C GLY A 142 17.08 -0.17 -2.31
N GLY A 143 16.09 -1.03 -2.15
CA GLY A 143 14.94 -0.71 -1.32
C GLY A 143 13.72 -1.57 -1.58
N ALA A 144 12.55 -0.94 -1.49
CA ALA A 144 11.27 -1.60 -1.63
C ALA A 144 10.98 -1.83 -3.11
N GLY A 145 10.76 -3.08 -3.49
CA GLY A 145 10.37 -3.47 -4.83
C GLY A 145 8.87 -3.64 -4.98
N ALA A 146 8.40 -3.43 -6.20
CA ALA A 146 7.09 -3.81 -6.68
C ALA A 146 7.28 -4.68 -7.94
N GLN A 147 6.60 -5.83 -7.98
CA GLN A 147 6.47 -6.60 -9.20
C GLN A 147 5.12 -6.28 -9.83
N LEU A 148 5.14 -5.67 -11.02
CA LEU A 148 3.93 -5.38 -11.80
C LEU A 148 3.33 -6.67 -12.36
N GLY A 149 2.06 -6.63 -12.77
CA GLY A 149 1.39 -7.77 -13.41
C GLY A 149 2.09 -8.29 -14.68
N THR A 150 2.88 -7.44 -15.35
CA THR A 150 3.72 -7.79 -16.50
C THR A 150 4.98 -8.58 -16.15
N GLY A 151 5.28 -8.74 -14.85
CA GLY A 151 6.54 -9.32 -14.36
C GLY A 151 7.67 -8.30 -14.23
N ALA A 152 7.49 -7.06 -14.70
CA ALA A 152 8.46 -5.98 -14.56
C ALA A 152 8.72 -5.66 -13.08
N VAL A 153 9.99 -5.43 -12.77
CA VAL A 153 10.48 -5.07 -11.44
C VAL A 153 10.71 -3.57 -11.40
N VAL A 154 10.06 -2.90 -10.45
CA VAL A 154 10.24 -1.47 -10.21
C VAL A 154 10.57 -1.27 -8.75
N LEU A 155 11.61 -0.49 -8.45
CA LEU A 155 11.81 0.02 -7.09
C LEU A 155 10.70 1.03 -6.79
N SER A 156 9.80 0.75 -5.85
CA SER A 156 8.74 1.69 -5.46
C SER A 156 9.30 2.88 -4.71
N SER A 157 10.22 2.59 -3.78
CA SER A 157 11.10 3.55 -3.13
C SER A 157 12.47 2.93 -2.91
N PHE A 158 13.50 3.77 -2.84
CA PHE A 158 14.88 3.32 -2.76
C PHE A 158 15.83 4.41 -2.26
N VAL A 159 17.02 3.97 -1.89
CA VAL A 159 18.18 4.82 -1.61
C VAL A 159 19.38 4.32 -2.42
N THR A 160 20.41 5.15 -2.56
CA THR A 160 21.72 4.65 -3.00
C THR A 160 22.33 3.79 -1.90
N VAL A 161 22.59 2.53 -2.23
CA VAL A 161 23.17 1.52 -1.31
C VAL A 161 24.61 1.89 -1.02
N GLN A 162 25.05 1.87 0.24
CA GLN A 162 26.47 2.04 0.56
C GLN A 162 27.21 0.69 0.51
N PRO A 163 28.48 0.62 0.07
CA PRO A 163 29.27 -0.62 0.12
C PRO A 163 29.43 -1.14 1.55
N ASN A 164 29.46 -2.47 1.71
CA ASN A 164 29.70 -3.15 2.98
C ASN A 164 28.80 -2.64 4.12
N SER A 165 27.50 -2.50 3.85
CA SER A 165 26.53 -1.93 4.77
C SER A 165 25.24 -2.73 4.82
N ASN A 166 24.45 -2.46 5.85
CA ASN A 166 23.09 -2.97 5.97
C ASN A 166 22.11 -1.85 5.62
N LEU A 167 21.18 -2.15 4.73
CA LEU A 167 20.04 -1.29 4.42
C LEU A 167 18.78 -1.92 5.00
N ASP A 168 18.21 -1.31 6.02
CA ASP A 168 16.92 -1.72 6.58
C ASP A 168 15.81 -0.89 5.95
N CYS A 169 14.78 -1.57 5.46
CA CYS A 169 13.65 -0.99 4.73
C CYS A 169 12.35 -1.39 5.40
N GLN A 170 11.55 -0.41 5.82
CA GLN A 170 10.22 -0.57 6.40
C GLN A 170 9.15 -0.07 5.41
N PRO A 171 8.54 -0.97 4.61
CA PRO A 171 7.54 -0.59 3.63
C PRO A 171 6.24 -0.08 4.27
N VAL A 172 5.55 0.81 3.57
CA VAL A 172 4.24 1.35 3.99
C VAL A 172 3.18 0.98 2.97
N LEU A 173 2.06 0.39 3.41
CA LEU A 173 0.96 -0.05 2.54
C LEU A 173 -0.02 1.08 2.22
N LYS A 174 0.51 2.21 1.72
CA LYS A 174 -0.27 3.34 1.23
C LYS A 174 0.07 3.57 -0.22
N PHE A 175 -0.96 3.63 -1.05
CA PHE A 175 -0.84 3.78 -2.49
C PHE A 175 -1.52 5.06 -2.93
N TYR A 176 -0.94 5.71 -3.93
CA TYR A 176 -1.41 6.97 -4.43
C TYR A 176 -1.71 6.89 -5.92
N VAL A 177 -2.75 7.60 -6.33
CA VAL A 177 -3.07 7.86 -7.74
C VAL A 177 -3.04 9.37 -7.94
N ALA A 178 -2.26 9.83 -8.91
CA ALA A 178 -2.19 11.25 -9.26
C ALA A 178 -2.32 11.45 -10.77
N THR A 179 -2.69 12.66 -11.17
CA THR A 179 -2.64 13.09 -12.57
C THR A 179 -1.22 13.53 -12.93
N GLY A 180 -0.69 13.07 -14.06
CA GLY A 180 0.64 13.43 -14.53
C GLY A 180 1.24 12.41 -15.49
N SER A 181 2.51 12.59 -15.84
CA SER A 181 3.16 11.86 -16.93
C SER A 181 4.38 11.02 -16.52
N TYR A 182 4.62 10.83 -15.22
CA TYR A 182 5.73 10.00 -14.73
C TYR A 182 5.57 8.55 -15.18
N GLN A 183 6.47 8.10 -16.07
CA GLN A 183 6.48 6.74 -16.58
C GLN A 183 6.92 5.74 -15.51
N SER A 184 6.51 4.48 -15.68
CA SER A 184 6.94 3.38 -14.81
C SER A 184 8.48 3.32 -14.70
N GLY A 185 9.00 3.24 -13.47
CA GLY A 185 10.44 3.18 -13.20
C GLY A 185 11.18 4.51 -13.30
N THR A 186 10.46 5.63 -13.48
CA THR A 186 11.07 6.97 -13.44
C THR A 186 10.96 7.57 -12.05
N VAL A 187 12.03 8.26 -11.63
CA VAL A 187 12.10 8.95 -10.35
C VAL A 187 11.06 10.08 -10.35
N MET A 188 10.27 10.15 -9.30
CA MET A 188 9.23 11.15 -9.14
C MET A 188 9.44 11.97 -7.87
N ASN A 189 8.88 13.18 -7.84
CA ASN A 189 8.84 13.97 -6.63
C ASN A 189 7.62 13.54 -5.81
N PHE A 190 7.86 12.75 -4.75
CA PHE A 190 6.79 12.27 -3.88
C PHE A 190 6.03 13.42 -3.20
N THR A 191 6.74 14.35 -2.56
CA THR A 191 6.13 15.44 -1.79
C THR A 191 5.19 16.30 -2.64
N SER A 192 5.60 16.66 -3.86
CA SER A 192 4.73 17.45 -4.74
C SER A 192 3.59 16.62 -5.32
N SER A 193 3.82 15.34 -5.60
CA SER A 193 2.83 14.47 -6.24
C SER A 193 1.76 14.00 -5.26
N SER A 194 2.10 13.74 -3.99
CA SER A 194 1.17 13.23 -2.99
C SER A 194 0.20 14.28 -2.46
N ALA A 195 0.58 15.57 -2.47
CA ALA A 195 -0.23 16.67 -1.94
C ALA A 195 -1.62 16.79 -2.59
N GLY A 196 -1.75 16.40 -3.86
CA GLY A 196 -3.01 16.44 -4.62
C GLY A 196 -3.44 15.08 -5.15
N ALA A 197 -2.93 13.98 -4.59
CA ALA A 197 -3.24 12.62 -5.04
C ALA A 197 -4.41 12.00 -4.28
N ALA A 198 -5.08 11.03 -4.90
CA ALA A 198 -5.96 10.10 -4.20
C ALA A 198 -5.12 9.13 -3.35
N LEU A 199 -5.42 9.04 -2.05
CA LEU A 199 -4.80 8.08 -1.14
C LEU A 199 -5.68 6.82 -1.00
N CYS A 200 -5.10 5.67 -1.33
CA CYS A 200 -5.61 4.34 -1.03
C CYS A 200 -4.83 3.74 0.13
N ASP A 201 -5.38 3.85 1.33
CA ASP A 201 -4.75 3.37 2.56
C ASP A 201 -5.11 1.89 2.83
N ALA A 202 -4.13 1.01 2.65
CA ALA A 202 -4.27 -0.42 2.87
C ALA A 202 -3.71 -0.86 4.23
N THR A 203 -3.27 0.05 5.11
CA THR A 203 -2.80 -0.33 6.46
C THR A 203 -3.90 -0.98 7.29
N ASP A 204 -5.15 -0.61 7.02
CA ASP A 204 -6.32 -1.22 7.65
C ASP A 204 -6.71 -2.57 7.02
N GLY A 205 -5.99 -3.08 6.02
CA GLY A 205 -6.30 -4.38 5.40
C GLY A 205 -7.35 -4.34 4.29
N TYR A 206 -7.74 -3.16 3.83
CA TYR A 206 -8.45 -3.02 2.56
C TYR A 206 -7.52 -3.33 1.40
N THR A 207 -8.00 -4.11 0.44
CA THR A 207 -7.21 -4.49 -0.73
C THR A 207 -7.84 -4.07 -2.05
N THR A 208 -9.01 -3.44 -2.02
CA THR A 208 -9.68 -2.95 -3.22
C THR A 208 -10.18 -1.55 -2.98
N PHE A 209 -9.89 -0.64 -3.91
CA PHE A 209 -10.26 0.77 -3.84
C PHE A 209 -10.87 1.21 -5.17
N ASN A 210 -12.00 1.90 -5.11
CA ASN A 210 -12.57 2.61 -6.26
C ASN A 210 -12.22 4.10 -6.11
N VAL A 211 -11.51 4.62 -7.10
CA VAL A 211 -10.97 5.97 -7.14
C VAL A 211 -11.61 6.71 -8.30
N SER A 212 -12.16 7.89 -8.05
CA SER A 212 -12.72 8.77 -9.08
C SER A 212 -12.02 10.12 -9.06
N TYR A 213 -11.56 10.54 -10.24
CA TYR A 213 -11.10 11.91 -10.47
C TYR A 213 -12.28 12.75 -10.95
N ASN A 214 -12.70 13.73 -10.15
CA ASN A 214 -13.94 14.49 -10.35
C ASN A 214 -13.77 15.66 -11.33
N LEU A 215 -14.89 16.24 -11.77
CA LEU A 215 -14.90 17.36 -12.71
C LEU A 215 -14.20 18.62 -12.16
N ASP A 216 -14.26 18.83 -10.85
CA ASP A 216 -13.64 19.95 -10.13
C ASP A 216 -12.16 19.72 -9.79
N GLY A 217 -11.58 18.60 -10.24
CA GLY A 217 -10.20 18.22 -9.96
C GLY A 217 -9.97 17.58 -8.59
N THR A 218 -11.03 17.29 -7.84
CA THR A 218 -10.94 16.57 -6.56
C THR A 218 -10.95 15.06 -6.75
N TRP A 219 -10.65 14.32 -5.67
CA TRP A 219 -10.66 12.86 -5.66
C TRP A 219 -11.74 12.31 -4.73
N SER A 220 -12.41 11.25 -5.18
CA SER A 220 -13.25 10.40 -4.33
C SER A 220 -12.61 9.02 -4.23
N VAL A 221 -12.35 8.55 -3.00
CA VAL A 221 -11.81 7.20 -2.76
C VAL A 221 -12.79 6.41 -1.91
N THR A 222 -13.26 5.28 -2.44
CA THR A 222 -14.12 4.35 -1.73
C THR A 222 -13.43 3.00 -1.61
N PRO A 223 -12.93 2.62 -0.41
CA PRO A 223 -12.49 1.26 -0.16
C PRO A 223 -13.65 0.27 -0.34
N SER A 224 -13.33 -0.91 -0.84
CA SER A 224 -14.29 -2.01 -0.94
C SER A 224 -14.82 -2.40 0.43
N VAL A 225 -16.02 -2.97 0.42
CA VAL A 225 -16.65 -3.58 1.59
C VAL A 225 -15.96 -4.87 2.04
N GLN A 226 -14.89 -5.32 1.40
CA GLN A 226 -14.10 -6.46 1.86
C GLN A 226 -12.80 -5.99 2.50
N ARG A 227 -12.55 -6.44 3.72
CA ARG A 227 -11.32 -6.21 4.49
C ARG A 227 -10.64 -7.55 4.75
N LEU A 228 -9.33 -7.64 4.58
CA LEU A 228 -8.56 -8.77 5.05
C LEU A 228 -8.29 -8.61 6.54
N LYS A 229 -8.70 -9.60 7.31
CA LYS A 229 -8.28 -9.79 8.68
C LYS A 229 -7.10 -10.75 8.69
N LEU A 230 -5.97 -10.25 9.17
CA LEU A 230 -4.84 -11.09 9.53
C LEU A 230 -5.15 -11.67 10.91
N ALA A 231 -5.56 -12.93 10.97
CA ALA A 231 -5.70 -13.66 12.22
C ALA A 231 -4.53 -14.65 12.36
N ARG A 232 -4.24 -15.08 13.59
CA ARG A 232 -3.36 -16.24 13.82
C ARG A 232 -4.21 -17.37 14.38
N ASN A 233 -4.07 -18.56 13.82
CA ASN A 233 -4.63 -19.75 14.45
C ASN A 233 -3.81 -20.11 15.70
N ALA A 234 -4.32 -21.04 16.51
CA ALA A 234 -3.64 -21.52 17.72
C ALA A 234 -2.25 -22.13 17.47
N ALA A 235 -1.94 -22.49 16.21
CA ALA A 235 -0.63 -22.96 15.77
C ALA A 235 0.31 -21.82 15.32
N GLY A 236 -0.08 -20.56 15.49
CA GLY A 236 0.74 -19.39 15.15
C GLY A 236 0.83 -19.11 13.64
N GLN A 237 0.09 -19.82 12.80
CA GLN A 237 0.01 -19.54 11.37
C GLN A 237 -0.92 -18.36 11.11
N VAL A 238 -0.49 -17.45 10.24
CA VAL A 238 -1.34 -16.34 9.77
C VAL A 238 -2.44 -16.91 8.88
N THR A 239 -3.68 -16.90 9.37
CA THR A 239 -4.87 -17.16 8.58
C THR A 239 -5.38 -15.83 8.02
N MET A 240 -5.58 -15.80 6.70
CA MET A 240 -6.14 -14.64 6.00
C MET A 240 -7.63 -14.88 5.82
N ASP A 241 -8.45 -14.21 6.64
CA ASP A 241 -9.91 -14.24 6.47
C ASP A 241 -10.37 -12.93 5.85
N SER A 242 -11.07 -13.02 4.71
CA SER A 242 -11.77 -11.88 4.13
C SER A 242 -13.08 -11.67 4.88
N VAL A 243 -13.23 -10.54 5.56
CA VAL A 243 -14.49 -10.15 6.18
C VAL A 243 -15.22 -9.19 5.25
N ARG A 244 -16.45 -9.53 4.88
CA ARG A 244 -17.36 -8.61 4.18
C ARG A 244 -17.99 -7.67 5.21
N LEU A 245 -17.57 -6.43 5.19
CA LEU A 245 -18.22 -5.30 5.84
C LEU A 245 -19.59 -5.10 5.19
N ASN A 246 -20.64 -5.46 5.89
CA ASN A 246 -22.01 -5.35 5.38
C ASN A 246 -22.81 -4.30 6.13
N ALA A 247 -22.20 -3.59 7.08
CA ALA A 247 -22.85 -2.57 7.90
C ALA A 247 -22.20 -1.21 7.69
N ASP A 248 -23.04 -0.21 7.47
CA ASP A 248 -22.67 1.19 7.48
C ASP A 248 -23.17 1.83 8.79
N ILE A 249 -22.30 2.62 9.42
CA ILE A 249 -22.60 3.48 10.56
C ILE A 249 -22.43 4.91 10.06
N LYS A 250 -23.55 5.64 10.01
CA LYS A 250 -23.56 7.05 9.65
C LYS A 250 -23.65 7.92 10.90
N ASN A 251 -23.26 9.19 10.76
CA ASN A 251 -23.49 10.22 11.79
C ASN A 251 -24.97 10.33 12.19
N GLU A 252 -25.28 11.06 13.28
CA GLU A 252 -26.64 11.22 13.80
C GLU A 252 -27.62 11.65 12.70
N ALA A 253 -27.16 12.55 11.82
CA ALA A 253 -27.93 13.12 10.72
C ALA A 253 -28.16 12.15 9.53
N GLY A 254 -27.49 10.99 9.49
CA GLY A 254 -27.60 10.02 8.39
C GLY A 254 -27.04 10.52 7.05
N THR A 255 -26.24 11.58 7.06
CA THR A 255 -25.72 12.24 5.85
C THR A 255 -24.40 11.66 5.37
N ALA A 256 -23.57 11.14 6.27
CA ALA A 256 -22.25 10.61 5.94
C ALA A 256 -21.98 9.29 6.65
N VAL A 257 -21.43 8.31 5.92
CA VAL A 257 -20.90 7.06 6.52
C VAL A 257 -19.58 7.39 7.21
N ILE A 258 -19.56 7.31 8.54
CA ILE A 258 -18.40 7.65 9.36
C ILE A 258 -17.60 6.39 9.77
N CYS A 259 -18.26 5.23 9.79
CA CYS A 259 -17.62 3.96 10.05
C CYS A 259 -18.37 2.85 9.28
N ARG A 260 -17.66 1.78 8.89
CA ARG A 260 -18.26 0.53 8.42
C ARG A 260 -17.83 -0.62 9.31
N GLY A 261 -18.53 -1.74 9.21
CA GLY A 261 -18.21 -2.96 9.93
C GLY A 261 -18.97 -4.15 9.40
N HIS A 262 -18.90 -5.25 10.14
CA HIS A 262 -19.64 -6.47 9.88
C HIS A 262 -20.71 -6.67 10.94
N ALA A 263 -21.96 -6.79 10.52
CA ALA A 263 -23.08 -7.23 11.35
C ALA A 263 -23.49 -8.65 10.94
N ALA A 264 -23.52 -9.57 11.90
CA ALA A 264 -24.17 -10.87 11.68
C ALA A 264 -25.69 -10.70 11.48
N SER A 265 -26.28 -9.65 12.08
CA SER A 265 -27.70 -9.31 11.99
C SER A 265 -27.90 -7.82 12.27
N PHE A 266 -28.96 -7.23 11.70
CA PHE A 266 -29.42 -5.86 12.00
C PHE A 266 -30.59 -5.83 13.00
N ASN A 267 -30.89 -6.96 13.66
CA ASN A 267 -31.89 -7.01 14.74
C ASN A 267 -31.26 -6.55 16.07
N PRO A 268 -31.97 -5.79 16.92
CA PRO A 268 -31.46 -5.40 18.24
C PRO A 268 -31.22 -6.62 19.16
N PRO A 269 -30.12 -6.64 19.96
CA PRO A 269 -29.00 -5.71 19.92
C PRO A 269 -28.13 -5.94 18.67
N VAL A 270 -27.81 -4.85 17.96
CA VAL A 270 -26.94 -4.91 16.79
C VAL A 270 -25.49 -4.83 17.23
N VAL A 271 -24.72 -5.85 16.90
CA VAL A 271 -23.28 -5.90 17.13
C VAL A 271 -22.58 -5.69 15.79
N ILE A 272 -21.71 -4.69 15.74
CA ILE A 272 -20.90 -4.38 14.56
C ILE A 272 -19.43 -4.67 14.90
N ASP A 273 -18.88 -5.70 14.27
CA ASP A 273 -17.49 -6.11 14.42
C ASP A 273 -16.61 -5.55 13.29
N ASN A 274 -15.29 -5.61 13.46
CA ASN A 274 -14.30 -5.22 12.44
C ASN A 274 -14.47 -3.77 11.95
N LEU A 275 -14.79 -2.87 12.88
CA LEU A 275 -14.99 -1.45 12.63
C LEU A 275 -13.80 -0.83 11.88
N THR A 276 -14.10 0.02 10.91
CA THR A 276 -13.08 0.63 10.03
C THR A 276 -12.51 1.90 10.60
N ASN A 277 -13.26 2.58 11.46
CA ASN A 277 -12.81 3.75 12.20
C ASN A 277 -13.53 3.78 13.55
N ALA A 278 -13.16 2.87 14.46
CA ALA A 278 -13.82 2.79 15.77
C ALA A 278 -13.64 4.07 16.61
N GLN A 279 -12.59 4.86 16.33
CA GLN A 279 -12.22 6.05 17.09
C GLN A 279 -13.21 7.21 16.91
N VAL A 280 -13.96 7.24 15.80
CA VAL A 280 -15.01 8.25 15.57
C VAL A 280 -16.35 7.89 16.22
N LEU A 281 -16.44 6.72 16.87
CA LEU A 281 -17.62 6.29 17.59
C LEU A 281 -17.47 6.62 19.07
N HIS A 282 -18.56 7.08 19.68
CA HIS A 282 -18.62 7.48 21.07
C HIS A 282 -19.73 6.71 21.78
N LEU A 283 -19.42 6.25 22.99
CA LEU A 283 -20.39 5.59 23.85
C LEU A 283 -21.55 6.56 24.15
N HIS A 284 -22.78 6.04 24.17
CA HIS A 284 -24.02 6.78 24.39
C HIS A 284 -24.39 7.82 23.31
N SER A 285 -23.66 7.87 22.20
CA SER A 285 -24.05 8.68 21.03
C SER A 285 -25.00 7.89 20.12
N GLU A 286 -25.81 8.62 19.35
CA GLU A 286 -26.74 8.03 18.38
C GLU A 286 -26.12 7.95 16.99
N TYR A 287 -26.41 6.88 16.27
CA TYR A 287 -25.94 6.66 14.91
C TYR A 287 -27.03 6.06 14.05
N GLN A 288 -27.00 6.36 12.75
CA GLN A 288 -27.84 5.68 11.78
C GLN A 288 -27.11 4.43 11.31
N VAL A 289 -27.61 3.24 11.70
CA VAL A 289 -26.96 1.95 11.44
C VAL A 289 -27.84 1.10 10.53
N GLY A 290 -27.26 0.52 9.49
CA GLY A 290 -27.97 -0.33 8.55
C GLY A 290 -27.06 -1.11 7.60
N PRO A 291 -27.61 -2.02 6.78
CA PRO A 291 -26.84 -2.67 5.73
C PRO A 291 -26.25 -1.65 4.76
N THR A 292 -25.07 -1.94 4.20
CA THR A 292 -24.43 -1.03 3.24
C THR A 292 -25.34 -0.74 2.05
N GLY A 293 -25.66 0.54 1.85
CA GLY A 293 -26.59 1.00 0.82
C GLY A 293 -28.08 0.66 1.04
N GLY A 294 -28.46 0.14 2.21
CA GLY A 294 -29.83 -0.23 2.54
C GLY A 294 -30.52 0.71 3.54
N PRO A 295 -31.64 0.30 4.16
CA PRO A 295 -32.36 1.13 5.12
C PRO A 295 -31.56 1.30 6.42
N TYR A 296 -31.58 2.50 6.99
CA TYR A 296 -30.88 2.82 8.24
C TYR A 296 -31.88 2.99 9.39
N THR A 297 -31.45 2.65 10.60
CA THR A 297 -32.23 2.86 11.82
C THR A 297 -31.37 3.56 12.86
N GLY A 298 -31.93 4.57 13.54
CA GLY A 298 -31.29 5.25 14.65
C GLY A 298 -31.05 4.28 15.81
N ARG A 299 -29.80 4.22 16.28
CA ARG A 299 -29.38 3.35 17.39
C ARG A 299 -28.38 4.07 18.28
N MET A 300 -28.52 3.88 19.59
CA MET A 300 -27.54 4.36 20.56
C MET A 300 -26.39 3.35 20.70
N CYS A 301 -25.15 3.83 20.71
CA CYS A 301 -23.98 3.01 21.03
C CYS A 301 -23.97 2.67 22.52
N THR A 302 -24.29 1.43 22.88
CA THR A 302 -24.31 0.97 24.28
C THR A 302 -23.03 0.24 24.71
N GLY A 303 -22.10 0.02 23.79
CA GLY A 303 -20.81 -0.60 24.06
C GLY A 303 -19.84 -0.38 22.90
N LEU A 304 -18.58 -0.06 23.22
CA LEU A 304 -17.51 0.13 22.25
C LEU A 304 -16.24 -0.56 22.77
N ASN A 305 -15.94 -1.73 22.22
CA ASN A 305 -14.70 -2.43 22.51
C ASN A 305 -13.66 -2.03 21.46
N ALA A 306 -12.92 -0.94 21.71
CA ALA A 306 -11.79 -0.55 20.88
C ALA A 306 -10.57 -1.45 21.16
N ALA A 307 -10.68 -2.75 20.86
CA ALA A 307 -9.53 -3.65 20.88
C ALA A 307 -8.82 -3.56 19.53
N GLY A 308 -7.89 -2.62 19.40
CA GLY A 308 -7.06 -2.44 18.21
C GLY A 308 -6.54 -1.03 18.03
N ALA A 309 -5.75 -0.55 19.00
CA ALA A 309 -4.65 0.36 18.73
C ALA A 309 -3.37 -0.48 18.54
#